data_AF-A0A1F8LSB6-F1
#
_entry.id   AF-A0A1F8LSB6-F1
#
_cell.length_a   1.000
_cell.length_b   1.000
_cell.length_c   1.000
_cell.angle_alpha   90.00
_cell.angle_beta   90.00
_cell.angle_gamma   90.00
#
_symmetry.space_group_name_H-M   'P 1'
#
loop_
_entity.id
_entity.type
_entity.pdbx_description
1 polymer ?
#
loop_
_entity_poly.entity_id
_entity_poly.type
_entity_poly.pdbx_seq_one_letter_code
_entity_poly.pdbx_strand_id
1 'polypeptide(L)'
;MLKNRRMLWLALGLLIIICGAIPVFHYWYYIGRVPGMTPLEARELLSTRTDAVLVDVRSAEKFNQLHLESAQNWPYAEIAGLSSGDNLPRQFQGKTLLLICDGGVLSARATQILRGRYVAEAYTVEGGIQAWIASANKSGGIEVLFTSASEQTVLPLFKDSQRYEQLALASAVLIIKPLYMLIALVLIILLWRSKASDIIALRWGLMFFLAGETACAVNIVLFNHGSYLLEFFHMYGMVLGFAFVTYAILEALDFRILGYSDPQKKCAMVGLCKQCIKYSDASCGLRRLFYFLMPVLIVLAFIPLIVDFNVISYNTKIFGMFYNFSHPIIFQFFELRYAPIYAIILTGISFLVFLFTRTDNTSLLKMLVAAGIGPLAFSYLRLIFFSAYHDNLVWANSWEELTELMYTSGVAYTLWIFQHKLLQTTVEKENQETNNLS
;
A
#
# COMPACT_ATOMS: atom_id res chain seq x y z
N MET A 1 -5.88 36.44 0.46
CA MET A 1 -4.98 35.33 0.86
C MET A 1 -5.68 34.17 1.59
N LEU A 2 -6.52 34.41 2.62
CA LEU A 2 -7.20 33.34 3.38
C LEU A 2 -8.21 32.48 2.56
N LYS A 3 -8.97 33.10 1.64
CA LYS A 3 -9.91 32.39 0.74
C LYS A 3 -9.21 31.39 -0.18
N ASN A 4 -8.07 31.79 -0.77
CA ASN A 4 -7.26 30.90 -1.63
C ASN A 4 -6.63 29.75 -0.83
N ARG A 5 -6.23 29.99 0.43
CA ARG A 5 -5.72 28.92 1.31
C ARG A 5 -6.79 27.89 1.66
N ARG A 6 -8.02 28.31 2.01
CA ARG A 6 -9.12 27.36 2.28
C ARG A 6 -9.47 26.51 1.06
N MET A 7 -9.57 27.14 -0.12
CA MET A 7 -9.82 26.42 -1.38
C MET A 7 -8.71 25.40 -1.69
N LEU A 8 -7.45 25.76 -1.42
CA LEU A 8 -6.32 24.86 -1.61
C LEU A 8 -6.40 23.62 -0.71
N TRP A 9 -6.71 23.80 0.57
CA TRP A 9 -6.89 22.69 1.50
C TRP A 9 -8.06 21.78 1.12
N LEU A 10 -9.18 22.35 0.66
CA LEU A 10 -10.30 21.57 0.16
C LEU A 10 -9.92 20.76 -1.10
N ALA A 11 -9.20 21.36 -2.04
CA ALA A 11 -8.73 20.69 -3.24
C ALA A 11 -7.77 19.53 -2.90
N LEU A 12 -6.88 19.72 -1.92
CA LEU A 12 -5.97 18.68 -1.45
C LEU A 12 -6.73 17.55 -0.74
N GLY A 13 -7.70 17.87 0.11
CA GLY A 13 -8.56 16.86 0.75
C GLY A 13 -9.33 16.04 -0.29
N LEU A 14 -9.86 16.69 -1.32
CA LEU A 14 -10.50 16.01 -2.44
C LEU A 14 -9.53 15.11 -3.22
N LEU A 15 -8.31 15.59 -3.49
CA LEU A 15 -7.27 14.82 -4.17
C LEU A 15 -6.91 13.54 -3.40
N ILE A 16 -6.74 13.64 -2.07
CA ILE A 16 -6.53 12.50 -1.17
C ILE A 16 -7.67 11.50 -1.36
N ILE A 17 -8.93 11.93 -1.21
CA ILE A 17 -10.10 11.06 -1.36
C ILE A 17 -10.14 10.38 -2.74
N ILE A 18 -9.89 11.12 -3.83
CA ILE A 18 -9.88 10.57 -5.19
C ILE A 18 -8.78 9.53 -5.36
N CYS A 19 -7.55 9.82 -4.92
CA CYS A 19 -6.43 8.87 -4.97
C CYS A 19 -6.73 7.61 -4.14
N GLY A 20 -7.41 7.73 -3.00
CA GLY A 20 -7.87 6.59 -2.21
C GLY A 20 -9.01 5.80 -2.87
N ALA A 21 -9.92 6.48 -3.57
CA ALA A 21 -11.08 5.84 -4.18
C ALA A 21 -10.75 5.08 -5.48
N ILE A 22 -9.76 5.52 -6.25
CA ILE A 22 -9.43 4.93 -7.57
C ILE A 22 -9.11 3.43 -7.49
N PRO A 23 -8.21 2.94 -6.62
CA PRO A 23 -7.88 1.50 -6.57
C PRO A 23 -9.08 0.66 -6.12
N VAL A 24 -9.86 1.17 -5.16
CA VAL A 24 -11.09 0.51 -4.67
C VAL A 24 -12.13 0.42 -5.77
N PHE A 25 -12.35 1.51 -6.51
CA PHE A 25 -13.28 1.53 -7.65
C PHE A 25 -12.81 0.59 -8.76
N HIS A 26 -11.51 0.58 -9.08
CA HIS A 26 -10.95 -0.32 -10.08
C HIS A 26 -11.12 -1.79 -9.65
N TYR A 27 -10.85 -2.12 -8.39
CA TYR A 27 -11.13 -3.45 -7.85
C TYR A 27 -12.60 -3.81 -7.99
N TRP A 28 -13.52 -2.97 -7.50
CA TRP A 28 -14.95 -3.23 -7.56
C TRP A 28 -15.45 -3.41 -9.00
N TYR A 29 -15.02 -2.54 -9.92
CA TYR A 29 -15.49 -2.53 -11.30
C TYR A 29 -14.94 -3.69 -12.14
N TYR A 30 -13.70 -4.14 -11.91
CA TYR A 30 -13.10 -5.21 -12.73
C TYR A 30 -13.10 -6.59 -12.06
N ILE A 31 -13.26 -6.65 -10.74
CA ILE A 31 -13.13 -7.90 -9.97
C ILE A 31 -14.36 -8.08 -9.08
N GLY A 32 -14.63 -7.15 -8.15
CA GLY A 32 -15.61 -7.35 -7.09
C GLY A 32 -17.07 -7.53 -7.54
N ARG A 33 -17.45 -7.06 -8.73
CA ARG A 33 -18.80 -7.27 -9.30
C ARG A 33 -18.93 -8.51 -10.19
N VAL A 34 -17.82 -9.19 -10.48
CA VAL A 34 -17.83 -10.38 -11.32
C VAL A 34 -18.36 -11.53 -10.48
N PRO A 35 -19.31 -12.35 -10.97
CA PRO A 35 -19.80 -13.51 -10.23
C PRO A 35 -18.64 -14.43 -9.84
N GLY A 36 -18.37 -14.47 -8.55
CA GLY A 36 -17.29 -15.24 -7.93
C GLY A 36 -17.83 -16.39 -7.09
N MET A 37 -16.97 -17.36 -6.85
CA MET A 37 -17.16 -18.41 -5.87
C MET A 37 -15.89 -18.51 -5.02
N THR A 38 -16.06 -18.73 -3.72
CA THR A 38 -14.95 -19.06 -2.85
C THR A 38 -14.31 -20.39 -3.29
N PRO A 39 -13.04 -20.64 -2.95
CA PRO A 39 -12.41 -21.94 -3.25
C PRO A 39 -13.16 -23.15 -2.67
N LEU A 40 -13.89 -22.99 -1.56
CA LEU A 40 -14.67 -24.07 -0.96
C LEU A 40 -15.93 -24.36 -1.78
N GLU A 41 -16.69 -23.33 -2.14
CA GLU A 41 -17.87 -23.47 -3.01
C GLU A 41 -17.50 -24.04 -4.38
N ALA A 42 -16.38 -23.60 -4.95
CA ALA A 42 -15.88 -24.11 -6.22
C ALA A 42 -15.54 -25.62 -6.14
N ARG A 43 -14.90 -26.07 -5.06
CA ARG A 43 -14.61 -27.50 -4.83
C ARG A 43 -15.89 -28.31 -4.66
N GLU A 44 -16.84 -27.81 -3.88
CA GLU A 44 -18.14 -28.46 -3.69
C GLU A 44 -18.87 -28.63 -5.03
N LEU A 45 -18.90 -27.57 -5.86
CA LEU A 45 -19.53 -27.62 -7.17
C LEU A 45 -18.84 -28.63 -8.12
N LEU A 46 -17.51 -28.65 -8.17
CA LEU A 46 -16.74 -29.61 -8.97
C LEU A 46 -16.98 -31.06 -8.53
N SER A 47 -17.23 -31.29 -7.23
CA SER A 47 -17.50 -32.64 -6.71
C SER A 47 -18.94 -33.11 -6.95
N THR A 48 -19.89 -32.18 -7.09
CA THR A 48 -21.33 -32.47 -7.16
C THR A 48 -21.89 -32.40 -8.58
N ARG A 49 -21.30 -31.59 -9.47
CA ARG A 49 -21.74 -31.40 -10.86
C ARG A 49 -20.73 -31.98 -11.84
N THR A 50 -21.17 -32.93 -12.67
CA THR A 50 -20.35 -33.53 -13.74
C THR A 50 -20.13 -32.60 -14.94
N ASP A 51 -20.90 -31.51 -15.03
CA ASP A 51 -20.79 -30.51 -16.08
C ASP A 51 -19.99 -29.26 -15.64
N ALA A 52 -19.53 -29.20 -14.40
CA ALA A 52 -18.62 -28.17 -13.92
C ALA A 52 -17.16 -28.51 -14.28
N VAL A 53 -16.42 -27.52 -14.77
CA VAL A 53 -15.02 -27.66 -15.19
C VAL A 53 -14.18 -26.55 -14.59
N LEU A 54 -13.05 -26.90 -14.00
CA LEU A 54 -12.04 -25.95 -13.54
C LEU A 54 -11.15 -25.56 -14.73
N VAL A 55 -11.10 -24.27 -15.03
CA VAL A 55 -10.39 -23.72 -16.19
C VAL A 55 -9.30 -22.77 -15.73
N ASP A 56 -8.04 -23.15 -15.95
CA ASP A 56 -6.89 -22.31 -15.64
C ASP A 56 -6.62 -21.34 -16.79
N VAL A 57 -6.76 -20.04 -16.52
CA VAL A 57 -6.63 -18.98 -17.53
C VAL A 57 -5.21 -18.41 -17.64
N ARG A 58 -4.24 -19.00 -16.98
CA ARG A 58 -2.82 -18.62 -17.11
C ARG A 58 -2.27 -19.11 -18.46
N SER A 59 -1.07 -18.65 -18.81
CA SER A 59 -0.38 -19.12 -20.02
C SER A 59 -0.13 -20.62 -19.97
N ALA A 60 -0.02 -21.25 -21.14
CA ALA A 60 0.33 -22.66 -21.27
C ALA A 60 1.66 -22.98 -20.54
N GLU A 61 2.68 -22.11 -20.65
CA GLU A 61 3.91 -22.24 -19.84
C GLU A 61 3.65 -22.37 -18.34
N LYS A 62 2.88 -21.45 -17.74
CA LYS A 62 2.61 -21.48 -16.30
C LYS A 62 1.78 -22.70 -15.90
N PHE A 63 0.81 -23.07 -16.73
CA PHE A 63 0.00 -24.26 -16.51
C PHE A 63 0.87 -25.54 -16.53
N ASN A 64 1.73 -25.69 -17.54
CA ASN A 64 2.61 -26.84 -17.68
C ASN A 64 3.66 -26.94 -16.56
N GLN A 65 4.10 -25.80 -16.03
CA GLN A 65 4.97 -25.76 -14.85
C GLN A 65 4.27 -26.34 -13.61
N LEU A 66 3.07 -25.84 -13.28
CA LEU A 66 2.30 -26.33 -12.15
C LEU A 66 0.84 -25.86 -12.23
N HIS A 67 -0.12 -26.79 -12.17
CA HIS A 67 -1.55 -26.47 -12.14
C HIS A 67 -2.31 -27.40 -11.19
N LEU A 68 -3.53 -27.01 -10.83
CA LEU A 68 -4.41 -27.83 -10.00
C LEU A 68 -4.85 -29.08 -10.78
N GLU A 69 -4.91 -30.23 -10.10
CA GLU A 69 -5.38 -31.47 -10.72
C GLU A 69 -6.78 -31.28 -11.34
N SER A 70 -6.99 -31.93 -12.49
CA SER A 70 -8.22 -31.84 -13.29
C SER A 70 -8.54 -30.46 -13.88
N ALA A 71 -7.71 -29.44 -13.66
CA ALA A 71 -7.85 -28.17 -14.35
C ALA A 71 -7.52 -28.33 -15.84
N GLN A 72 -8.27 -27.65 -16.69
CA GLN A 72 -8.00 -27.55 -18.13
C GLN A 72 -7.47 -26.16 -18.45
N ASN A 73 -6.41 -26.06 -19.26
CA ASN A 73 -5.87 -24.75 -19.63
C ASN A 73 -6.70 -24.08 -20.72
N TRP A 74 -7.06 -22.81 -20.52
CA TRP A 74 -7.58 -21.94 -21.55
C TRP A 74 -7.06 -20.51 -21.33
N PRO A 75 -5.91 -20.17 -21.92
CA PRO A 75 -5.24 -18.91 -21.63
C PRO A 75 -6.12 -17.68 -21.81
N TYR A 76 -6.01 -16.71 -20.90
CA TYR A 76 -6.73 -15.43 -20.97
C TYR A 76 -6.56 -14.73 -22.32
N ALA A 77 -5.37 -14.81 -22.93
CA ALA A 77 -5.10 -14.19 -24.23
C ALA A 77 -6.01 -14.77 -25.34
N GLU A 78 -6.30 -16.06 -25.31
CA GLU A 78 -7.21 -16.72 -26.24
C GLU A 78 -8.67 -16.33 -25.97
N ILE A 79 -9.07 -16.31 -24.68
CA ILE A 79 -10.40 -15.86 -24.26
C ILE A 79 -10.64 -14.40 -24.69
N ALA A 80 -9.63 -13.53 -24.52
CA ALA A 80 -9.69 -12.12 -24.89
C ALA A 80 -9.72 -11.90 -26.42
N GLY A 81 -9.18 -12.85 -27.19
CA GLY A 81 -9.24 -12.85 -28.66
C GLY A 81 -10.53 -13.42 -29.25
N LEU A 82 -11.44 -13.94 -28.43
CA LEU A 82 -12.72 -14.45 -28.91
C LEU A 82 -13.52 -13.37 -29.64
N SER A 83 -13.92 -13.70 -30.86
CA SER A 83 -14.71 -12.82 -31.72
C SER A 83 -16.16 -13.33 -31.89
N SER A 84 -16.39 -14.64 -31.78
CA SER A 84 -17.72 -15.29 -31.85
C SER A 84 -17.82 -16.46 -30.89
N GLY A 85 -19.06 -16.87 -30.56
CA GLY A 85 -19.33 -18.02 -29.70
C GLY A 85 -18.97 -19.38 -30.32
N ASP A 86 -18.96 -19.48 -31.65
CA ASP A 86 -18.55 -20.69 -32.38
C ASP A 86 -17.07 -21.05 -32.16
N ASN A 87 -16.27 -20.06 -31.74
CA ASN A 87 -14.85 -20.25 -31.43
C ASN A 87 -14.62 -20.82 -30.01
N LEU A 88 -15.68 -21.11 -29.25
CA LEU A 88 -15.53 -21.79 -27.96
C LEU A 88 -14.95 -23.20 -28.15
N PRO A 89 -13.89 -23.57 -27.40
CA PRO A 89 -13.40 -24.94 -27.42
C PRO A 89 -14.49 -25.93 -27.04
N ARG A 90 -14.61 -27.03 -27.80
CA ARG A 90 -15.67 -28.05 -27.62
C ARG A 90 -15.77 -28.58 -26.19
N GLN A 91 -14.65 -28.72 -25.51
CA GLN A 91 -14.57 -29.19 -24.12
C GLN A 91 -15.22 -28.25 -23.10
N PHE A 92 -15.45 -26.99 -23.45
CA PHE A 92 -16.09 -25.98 -22.59
C PHE A 92 -17.53 -25.63 -23.01
N GLN A 93 -17.99 -26.12 -24.16
CA GLN A 93 -19.33 -25.84 -24.65
C GLN A 93 -20.40 -26.52 -23.77
N GLY A 94 -21.38 -25.75 -23.32
CA GLY A 94 -22.47 -26.23 -22.46
C GLY A 94 -22.04 -26.65 -21.05
N LYS A 95 -20.84 -26.25 -20.62
CA LYS A 95 -20.30 -26.54 -19.28
C LYS A 95 -20.44 -25.32 -18.36
N THR A 96 -20.52 -25.58 -17.05
CA THR A 96 -20.28 -24.55 -16.04
C THR A 96 -18.79 -24.35 -15.88
N LEU A 97 -18.29 -23.13 -16.13
CA LEU A 97 -16.87 -22.82 -16.12
C LEU A 97 -16.46 -22.12 -14.84
N LEU A 98 -15.55 -22.74 -14.09
CA LEU A 98 -14.92 -22.17 -12.91
C LEU A 98 -13.51 -21.70 -13.30
N LEU A 99 -13.35 -20.40 -13.51
CA LEU A 99 -12.11 -19.83 -14.01
C LEU A 99 -11.15 -19.50 -12.86
N ILE A 100 -9.91 -19.93 -12.99
CA ILE A 100 -8.87 -19.72 -11.97
C ILE A 100 -7.59 -19.17 -12.59
N CYS A 101 -6.89 -18.33 -11.84
CA CYS A 101 -5.53 -17.87 -12.16
C CYS A 101 -4.71 -17.78 -10.87
N ASP A 102 -3.56 -17.11 -10.90
CA ASP A 102 -2.68 -17.00 -9.74
C ASP A 102 -3.38 -16.37 -8.51
N GLY A 103 -4.03 -15.21 -8.69
CA GLY A 103 -4.61 -14.40 -7.61
C GLY A 103 -6.02 -13.86 -7.86
N GLY A 104 -6.78 -14.46 -8.78
CA GLY A 104 -8.20 -14.11 -9.04
C GLY A 104 -8.44 -12.91 -9.98
N VAL A 105 -7.40 -12.14 -10.33
CA VAL A 105 -7.54 -10.93 -11.18
C VAL A 105 -7.81 -11.26 -12.64
N LEU A 106 -6.98 -12.12 -13.24
CA LEU A 106 -7.13 -12.51 -14.66
C LEU A 106 -8.38 -13.37 -14.89
N SER A 107 -8.72 -14.26 -13.94
CA SER A 107 -9.91 -15.09 -14.02
C SER A 107 -11.18 -14.23 -13.96
N ALA A 108 -11.25 -13.21 -13.11
CA ALA A 108 -12.39 -12.29 -13.08
C ALA A 108 -12.59 -11.58 -14.43
N ARG A 109 -11.51 -11.14 -15.08
CA ARG A 109 -11.59 -10.55 -16.44
C ARG A 109 -12.05 -11.56 -17.48
N ALA A 110 -11.52 -12.78 -17.45
CA ALA A 110 -11.98 -13.87 -18.32
C ALA A 110 -13.47 -14.15 -18.12
N THR A 111 -13.93 -14.26 -16.87
CA THR A 111 -15.33 -14.48 -16.52
C THR A 111 -16.21 -13.36 -17.05
N GLN A 112 -15.77 -12.10 -16.95
CA GLN A 112 -16.51 -10.97 -17.49
C GLN A 112 -16.70 -11.07 -19.02
N ILE A 113 -15.66 -11.47 -19.76
CA ILE A 113 -15.72 -11.65 -21.21
C ILE A 113 -16.67 -12.80 -21.57
N LEU A 114 -16.51 -13.95 -20.92
CA LEU A 114 -17.32 -15.14 -21.18
C LEU A 114 -18.79 -14.90 -20.84
N ARG A 115 -19.11 -14.40 -19.64
CA ARG A 115 -20.50 -14.13 -19.23
C ARG A 115 -21.18 -13.07 -20.10
N GLY A 116 -20.41 -12.10 -20.58
CA GLY A 116 -20.96 -11.01 -21.37
C GLY A 116 -21.49 -11.45 -22.74
N ARG A 117 -20.97 -12.56 -23.31
CA ARG A 117 -21.19 -12.88 -24.72
C ARG A 117 -21.31 -14.36 -25.07
N TYR A 118 -20.77 -15.26 -24.25
CA TYR A 118 -20.48 -16.63 -24.69
C TYR A 118 -20.92 -17.74 -23.73
N VAL A 119 -20.79 -17.56 -22.40
CA VAL A 119 -21.05 -18.60 -21.39
C VAL A 119 -21.80 -17.99 -20.20
N ALA A 120 -23.08 -18.31 -20.04
CA ALA A 120 -23.89 -17.79 -18.95
C ALA A 120 -23.42 -18.29 -17.56
N GLU A 121 -23.08 -19.58 -17.46
CA GLU A 121 -22.58 -20.23 -16.24
C GLU A 121 -21.05 -20.18 -16.15
N ALA A 122 -20.46 -18.99 -16.24
CA ALA A 122 -19.04 -18.79 -15.92
C ALA A 122 -18.89 -18.04 -14.59
N TYR A 123 -17.94 -18.48 -13.76
CA TYR A 123 -17.63 -17.91 -12.44
C TYR A 123 -16.12 -17.77 -12.28
N THR A 124 -15.67 -16.77 -11.52
CA THR A 124 -14.26 -16.67 -11.11
C THR A 124 -14.07 -17.34 -9.76
N VAL A 125 -12.98 -18.09 -9.59
CA VAL A 125 -12.55 -18.55 -8.27
C VAL A 125 -11.89 -17.38 -7.55
N GLU A 126 -12.48 -16.95 -6.44
CA GLU A 126 -12.01 -15.79 -5.67
C GLU A 126 -10.62 -16.02 -5.11
N GLY A 127 -9.73 -15.03 -5.29
CA GLY A 127 -8.33 -15.10 -4.84
C GLY A 127 -7.46 -16.13 -5.57
N GLY A 128 -8.00 -16.84 -6.57
CA GLY A 128 -7.24 -17.74 -7.43
C GLY A 128 -6.58 -18.92 -6.71
N ILE A 129 -5.44 -19.37 -7.23
CA ILE A 129 -4.64 -20.45 -6.65
C ILE A 129 -4.15 -20.08 -5.25
N GLN A 130 -3.81 -18.81 -5.00
CA GLN A 130 -3.37 -18.37 -3.67
C GLN A 130 -4.41 -18.66 -2.59
N ALA A 131 -5.68 -18.34 -2.85
CA ALA A 131 -6.79 -18.63 -1.93
C ALA A 131 -7.17 -20.12 -1.92
N TRP A 132 -7.01 -20.83 -3.04
CA TRP A 132 -7.22 -22.27 -3.12
C TRP A 132 -6.26 -23.06 -2.22
N ILE A 133 -5.00 -22.63 -2.12
CA ILE A 133 -4.02 -23.20 -1.19
C ILE A 133 -4.41 -22.88 0.26
N ALA A 134 -4.83 -21.64 0.52
CA ALA A 134 -5.21 -21.18 1.85
C ALA A 134 -6.43 -21.92 2.43
N SER A 135 -7.37 -22.37 1.58
CA SER A 135 -8.58 -23.08 2.03
C SER A 135 -8.35 -24.55 2.38
N ALA A 136 -7.32 -25.18 1.80
CA ALA A 136 -7.12 -26.63 1.81
C ALA A 136 -7.10 -27.27 3.21
N ASN A 137 -6.48 -26.61 4.17
CA ASN A 137 -6.29 -27.14 5.53
C ASN A 137 -7.29 -26.58 6.56
N LYS A 138 -8.06 -25.54 6.21
CA LYS A 138 -9.11 -24.98 7.10
C LYS A 138 -10.33 -25.91 7.21
N SER A 139 -10.53 -26.82 6.26
CA SER A 139 -11.74 -27.65 6.16
C SER A 139 -11.54 -29.13 6.48
N GLY A 140 -10.45 -29.50 7.17
CA GLY A 140 -10.26 -30.87 7.69
C GLY A 140 -9.79 -31.89 6.65
N GLY A 141 -8.53 -31.80 6.22
CA GLY A 141 -7.84 -32.89 5.51
C GLY A 141 -7.96 -32.88 3.98
N ILE A 142 -8.21 -31.73 3.35
CA ILE A 142 -8.29 -31.68 1.89
C ILE A 142 -6.88 -31.51 1.30
N GLU A 143 -6.33 -32.58 0.73
CA GLU A 143 -5.09 -32.52 -0.05
C GLU A 143 -5.26 -31.60 -1.27
N VAL A 144 -4.26 -30.77 -1.55
CA VAL A 144 -4.21 -30.02 -2.81
C VAL A 144 -3.29 -30.76 -3.75
N LEU A 145 -3.90 -31.39 -4.75
CA LEU A 145 -3.17 -32.12 -5.78
C LEU A 145 -2.82 -31.15 -6.90
N PHE A 146 -1.53 -31.03 -7.18
CA PHE A 146 -1.01 -30.29 -8.32
C PHE A 146 -0.35 -31.26 -9.29
N THR A 147 -0.52 -30.99 -10.58
CA THR A 147 0.13 -31.70 -11.67
C THR A 147 1.22 -30.82 -12.27
N SER A 148 2.38 -31.40 -12.58
CA SER A 148 3.48 -30.75 -13.29
C SER A 148 3.95 -31.62 -14.45
N ALA A 149 4.37 -30.99 -15.55
CA ALA A 149 5.00 -31.68 -16.68
C ALA A 149 6.50 -31.98 -16.44
N SER A 150 7.12 -31.42 -15.41
CA SER A 150 8.51 -31.68 -15.02
C SER A 150 8.60 -32.13 -13.55
N GLU A 151 9.60 -32.97 -13.21
CA GLU A 151 9.89 -33.39 -11.82
C GLU A 151 10.39 -32.23 -10.91
N GLN A 152 10.25 -30.96 -11.32
CA GLN A 152 10.81 -29.81 -10.60
C GLN A 152 9.84 -29.27 -9.54
N THR A 153 10.30 -29.36 -8.29
CA THR A 153 9.88 -28.66 -7.06
C THR A 153 8.50 -28.01 -7.07
N VAL A 154 7.55 -28.78 -6.55
CA VAL A 154 6.23 -28.37 -6.06
C VAL A 154 6.38 -27.10 -5.19
N LEU A 155 5.60 -26.05 -5.46
CA LEU A 155 5.39 -24.94 -4.51
C LEU A 155 5.15 -25.55 -3.13
N PRO A 156 5.92 -25.24 -2.07
CA PRO A 156 5.68 -25.84 -0.77
C PRO A 156 4.32 -25.36 -0.26
N LEU A 157 3.28 -26.16 -0.52
CA LEU A 157 1.90 -25.93 -0.09
C LEU A 157 1.79 -25.81 1.42
N PHE A 158 2.75 -26.43 2.08
CA PHE A 158 2.97 -26.35 3.50
C PHE A 158 4.47 -26.15 3.76
N LYS A 159 4.83 -25.18 4.58
CA LYS A 159 6.19 -24.87 4.99
C LYS A 159 6.22 -24.80 6.51
N ASP A 160 6.95 -25.71 7.15
CA ASP A 160 7.15 -25.66 8.59
C ASP A 160 7.99 -24.44 8.97
N SER A 161 7.39 -23.55 9.77
CA SER A 161 8.11 -22.42 10.34
C SER A 161 8.96 -22.88 11.52
N GLN A 162 10.23 -22.49 11.55
CA GLN A 162 11.12 -22.85 12.65
C GLN A 162 10.70 -22.15 13.96
N ARG A 163 11.10 -22.69 15.12
CA ARG A 163 10.67 -22.12 16.43
C ARG A 163 11.02 -20.64 16.59
N TYR A 164 12.17 -20.20 16.09
CA TYR A 164 12.54 -18.78 16.16
C TYR A 164 11.68 -17.90 15.23
N GLU A 165 11.21 -18.43 14.09
CA GLU A 165 10.32 -17.70 13.17
C GLU A 165 8.94 -17.54 13.81
N GLN A 166 8.44 -18.61 14.45
CA GLN A 166 7.19 -18.56 15.20
C GLN A 166 7.27 -17.55 16.35
N LEU A 167 8.38 -17.53 17.10
CA LEU A 167 8.63 -16.55 18.15
C LEU A 167 8.73 -15.12 17.60
N ALA A 168 9.43 -14.92 16.49
CA ALA A 168 9.56 -13.61 15.84
C ALA A 168 8.19 -13.07 15.45
N LEU A 169 7.38 -13.87 14.75
CA LEU A 169 6.01 -13.50 14.37
C LEU A 169 5.13 -13.20 15.59
N ALA A 170 5.14 -14.08 16.59
CA ALA A 170 4.33 -13.88 17.79
C ALA A 170 4.75 -12.61 18.54
N SER A 171 6.05 -12.32 18.62
CA SER A 171 6.54 -11.07 19.21
C SER A 171 6.13 -9.85 18.40
N ALA A 172 6.16 -9.95 17.07
CA ALA A 172 5.76 -8.88 16.17
C ALA A 172 4.28 -8.52 16.37
N VAL A 173 3.39 -9.52 16.35
CA VAL A 173 1.94 -9.32 16.43
C VAL A 173 1.44 -9.03 17.85
N LEU A 174 1.98 -9.71 18.87
CA LEU A 174 1.44 -9.62 20.24
C LEU A 174 2.14 -8.58 21.11
N ILE A 175 3.35 -8.16 20.76
CA ILE A 175 4.16 -7.23 21.58
C ILE A 175 4.46 -5.96 20.80
N ILE A 176 5.18 -6.07 19.68
CA ILE A 176 5.69 -4.92 18.93
C ILE A 176 4.52 -4.08 18.39
N LYS A 177 3.53 -4.72 17.78
CA LYS A 177 2.33 -4.06 17.23
C LYS A 177 1.55 -3.25 18.25
N PRO A 178 1.02 -3.85 19.34
CA PRO A 178 0.35 -3.09 20.38
C PRO A 178 1.22 -1.99 20.98
N LEU A 179 2.53 -2.22 21.13
CA LEU A 179 3.45 -1.25 21.72
C LEU A 179 3.58 0.02 20.87
N TYR A 180 3.88 -0.09 19.57
CA TYR A 180 4.01 1.10 18.73
C TYR A 180 2.68 1.82 18.55
N MET A 181 1.55 1.09 18.52
CA MET A 181 0.22 1.69 18.42
C MET A 181 -0.08 2.53 19.66
N LEU A 182 0.26 2.01 20.85
CA LEU A 182 0.14 2.74 22.10
C LEU A 182 1.05 3.97 22.14
N ILE A 183 2.31 3.84 21.71
CA ILE A 183 3.24 4.98 21.60
C ILE A 183 2.62 6.05 20.68
N ALA A 184 2.16 5.66 19.48
CA ALA A 184 1.53 6.59 18.55
C ALA A 184 0.31 7.30 19.16
N LEU A 185 -0.57 6.57 19.86
CA LEU A 185 -1.73 7.14 20.55
C LEU A 185 -1.33 8.15 21.63
N VAL A 186 -0.36 7.81 22.47
CA VAL A 186 0.15 8.71 23.51
C VAL A 186 0.74 9.96 22.88
N LEU A 187 1.54 9.83 21.82
CA LEU A 187 2.08 10.97 21.08
C LEU A 187 0.98 11.85 20.48
N ILE A 188 -0.06 11.28 19.89
CA ILE A 188 -1.20 12.05 19.37
C ILE A 188 -1.85 12.89 20.47
N ILE A 189 -2.06 12.31 21.65
CA ILE A 189 -2.64 12.99 22.82
C ILE A 189 -1.71 14.11 23.30
N LEU A 190 -0.42 13.84 23.45
CA LEU A 190 0.58 14.83 23.88
C LEU A 190 0.67 16.02 22.93
N LEU A 191 0.57 15.77 21.61
CA LEU A 191 0.66 16.80 20.58
C LEU A 191 -0.70 17.47 20.29
N TRP A 192 -1.78 17.10 20.98
CA TRP A 192 -3.14 17.55 20.65
C TRP A 192 -3.34 19.06 20.77
N ARG A 193 -2.69 19.69 21.75
CA ARG A 193 -2.84 21.14 22.01
C ARG A 193 -1.87 22.02 21.19
N SER A 194 -0.86 21.44 20.56
CA SER A 194 0.12 22.22 19.81
C SER A 194 -0.50 22.86 18.57
N LYS A 195 -0.24 24.16 18.39
CA LYS A 195 -0.70 24.97 17.24
C LYS A 195 0.39 25.18 16.18
N ALA A 196 1.59 24.63 16.38
CA ALA A 196 2.69 24.77 15.41
C ALA A 196 2.41 23.91 14.16
N SER A 197 2.65 24.46 12.96
CA SER A 197 2.26 23.82 11.69
C SER A 197 2.93 22.47 11.46
N ASP A 198 4.21 22.35 11.83
CA ASP A 198 4.99 21.13 11.76
C ASP A 198 4.48 20.06 12.73
N ILE A 199 4.11 20.45 13.96
CA ILE A 199 3.56 19.53 14.95
C ILE A 199 2.14 19.08 14.59
N ILE A 200 1.33 19.97 14.01
CA ILE A 200 0.01 19.63 13.49
C ILE A 200 0.16 18.58 12.36
N ALA A 201 1.11 18.78 11.46
CA ALA A 201 1.40 17.82 10.39
C ALA A 201 1.85 16.47 10.94
N LEU A 202 2.78 16.47 11.92
CA LEU A 202 3.24 15.25 12.58
C LEU A 202 2.09 14.49 13.25
N ARG A 203 1.21 15.22 13.95
CA ARG A 203 0.02 14.63 14.58
C ARG A 203 -0.90 13.97 13.55
N TRP A 204 -1.18 14.63 12.42
CA TRP A 204 -1.96 14.02 11.34
C TRP A 204 -1.28 12.77 10.77
N GLY A 205 0.05 12.79 10.59
CA GLY A 205 0.81 11.63 10.17
C GLY A 205 0.66 10.45 11.13
N LEU A 206 0.77 10.70 12.44
CA LEU A 206 0.53 9.69 13.48
C LEU A 206 -0.91 9.18 13.50
N MET A 207 -1.90 10.04 13.24
CA MET A 207 -3.31 9.63 13.16
C MET A 207 -3.59 8.72 11.96
N PHE A 208 -3.07 9.04 10.78
CA PHE A 208 -3.22 8.18 9.59
C PHE A 208 -2.48 6.85 9.76
N PHE A 209 -1.28 6.88 10.35
CA PHE A 209 -0.54 5.69 10.73
C PHE A 209 -1.37 4.80 11.68
N LEU A 210 -1.84 5.35 12.81
CA LEU A 210 -2.63 4.59 13.78
C LEU A 210 -3.95 4.08 13.19
N ALA A 211 -4.61 4.85 12.33
CA ALA A 211 -5.83 4.42 11.65
C ALA A 211 -5.57 3.25 10.69
N GLY A 212 -4.45 3.28 9.96
CA GLY A 212 -4.02 2.16 9.11
C GLY A 212 -3.73 0.90 9.93
N GLU A 213 -3.02 1.03 11.05
CA GLU A 213 -2.72 -0.10 11.93
C GLU A 213 -3.95 -0.66 12.64
N THR A 214 -4.91 0.20 12.95
CA THR A 214 -6.21 -0.23 13.45
C THR A 214 -6.97 -1.01 12.38
N ALA A 215 -6.94 -0.58 11.12
CA ALA A 215 -7.56 -1.33 10.02
C ALA A 215 -6.91 -2.71 9.83
N CYS A 216 -5.59 -2.81 9.93
CA CYS A 216 -4.85 -4.08 9.94
C CYS A 216 -5.34 -4.96 11.10
N ALA A 217 -5.29 -4.48 12.34
CA ALA A 217 -5.72 -5.23 13.52
C ALA A 217 -7.17 -5.72 13.43
N VAL A 218 -8.09 -4.88 12.93
CA VAL A 218 -9.49 -5.26 12.71
C VAL A 218 -9.61 -6.35 11.64
N ASN A 219 -8.80 -6.30 10.57
CA ASN A 219 -8.77 -7.33 9.53
C ASN A 219 -8.34 -8.69 10.10
N ILE A 220 -7.34 -8.70 11.00
CA ILE A 220 -6.88 -9.92 11.68
C ILE A 220 -8.02 -10.50 12.55
N VAL A 221 -8.58 -9.68 13.44
CA VAL A 221 -9.50 -10.14 14.49
C VAL A 221 -10.88 -10.51 13.96
N LEU A 222 -11.45 -9.72 13.04
CA LEU A 222 -12.82 -9.92 12.57
C LEU A 222 -12.92 -10.72 11.27
N PHE A 223 -11.88 -10.67 10.43
CA PHE A 223 -11.93 -11.23 9.07
C PHE A 223 -10.84 -12.27 8.81
N ASN A 224 -9.97 -12.59 9.78
CA ASN A 224 -8.87 -13.53 9.63
C ASN A 224 -8.01 -13.22 8.38
N HIS A 225 -7.68 -11.94 8.20
CA HIS A 225 -6.97 -11.37 7.04
C HIS A 225 -7.73 -11.41 5.69
N GLY A 226 -9.01 -11.79 5.69
CA GLY A 226 -9.79 -11.96 4.46
C GLY A 226 -10.29 -10.66 3.81
N SER A 227 -10.25 -9.51 4.49
CA SER A 227 -10.83 -8.26 3.97
C SER A 227 -9.81 -7.44 3.17
N TYR A 228 -9.93 -7.47 1.84
CA TYR A 228 -9.12 -6.62 0.96
C TYR A 228 -9.33 -5.12 1.18
N LEU A 229 -10.53 -4.71 1.63
CA LEU A 229 -10.82 -3.31 1.90
C LEU A 229 -10.08 -2.78 3.13
N LEU A 230 -10.04 -3.57 4.21
CA LEU A 230 -9.31 -3.17 5.41
C LEU A 230 -7.81 -3.17 5.16
N GLU A 231 -7.31 -4.12 4.39
CA GLU A 231 -5.91 -4.11 3.95
C GLU A 231 -5.59 -2.87 3.12
N PHE A 232 -6.49 -2.47 2.21
CA PHE A 232 -6.36 -1.23 1.48
C PHE A 232 -6.29 0.00 2.38
N PHE A 233 -7.12 0.07 3.43
CA PHE A 233 -7.06 1.16 4.39
C PHE A 233 -5.77 1.15 5.22
N HIS A 234 -5.23 -0.02 5.57
CA HIS A 234 -3.92 -0.14 6.19
C HIS A 234 -2.83 0.46 5.29
N MET A 235 -2.71 -0.02 4.05
CA MET A 235 -1.72 0.47 3.07
C MET A 235 -1.88 1.98 2.79
N TYR A 236 -3.10 2.46 2.62
CA TYR A 236 -3.38 3.87 2.35
C TYR A 236 -3.07 4.76 3.57
N GLY A 237 -3.33 4.26 4.78
CA GLY A 237 -2.92 4.89 6.03
C GLY A 237 -1.41 5.09 6.11
N MET A 238 -0.62 4.08 5.71
CA MET A 238 0.84 4.18 5.66
C MET A 238 1.33 5.21 4.65
N VAL A 239 0.76 5.23 3.44
CA VAL A 239 1.07 6.25 2.42
C VAL A 239 0.85 7.67 2.94
N LEU A 240 -0.30 7.92 3.59
CA LEU A 240 -0.60 9.21 4.19
C LEU A 240 0.31 9.52 5.38
N GLY A 241 0.60 8.52 6.22
CA GLY A 241 1.57 8.63 7.30
C GLY A 241 2.92 9.15 6.81
N PHE A 242 3.51 8.50 5.81
CA PHE A 242 4.77 8.93 5.19
C PHE A 242 4.69 10.35 4.61
N ALA A 243 3.59 10.69 3.93
CA ALA A 243 3.40 12.02 3.35
C ALA A 243 3.36 13.11 4.44
N PHE A 244 2.55 12.93 5.49
CA PHE A 244 2.38 13.94 6.53
C PHE A 244 3.63 14.08 7.41
N VAL A 245 4.35 12.99 7.69
CA VAL A 245 5.65 13.04 8.40
C VAL A 245 6.69 13.77 7.56
N THR A 246 6.76 13.48 6.26
CA THR A 246 7.67 14.19 5.34
C THR A 246 7.34 15.68 5.32
N TYR A 247 6.06 16.05 5.26
CA TYR A 247 5.63 17.44 5.32
C TYR A 247 6.02 18.08 6.67
N ALA A 248 5.83 17.37 7.79
CA ALA A 248 6.21 17.84 9.12
C ALA A 248 7.71 18.14 9.21
N ILE A 249 8.57 17.26 8.67
CA ILE A 249 10.02 17.46 8.62
C ILE A 249 10.38 18.68 7.77
N LEU A 250 9.82 18.79 6.56
CA LEU A 250 10.08 19.94 5.68
C LEU A 250 9.60 21.25 6.30
N GLU A 251 8.45 21.25 6.97
CA GLU A 251 7.89 22.39 7.68
C GLU A 251 8.75 22.76 8.89
N ALA A 252 9.20 21.79 9.68
CA ALA A 252 10.09 22.01 10.82
C ALA A 252 11.44 22.58 10.40
N LEU A 253 12.06 22.01 9.36
CA LEU A 253 13.32 22.50 8.79
C LEU A 253 13.18 23.96 8.36
N ASP A 254 12.10 24.30 7.66
CA ASP A 254 11.87 25.65 7.17
C ASP A 254 11.54 26.64 8.31
N PHE A 255 10.56 26.33 9.15
CA PHE A 255 10.07 27.25 10.18
C PHE A 255 11.06 27.42 11.35
N ARG A 256 11.77 26.37 11.73
CA ARG A 256 12.63 26.35 12.93
C ARG A 256 14.11 26.57 12.65
N ILE A 257 14.60 26.15 11.48
CA ILE A 257 16.05 26.19 11.17
C ILE A 257 16.35 27.19 10.05
N LEU A 258 15.73 27.03 8.89
CA LEU A 258 16.11 27.79 7.69
C LEU A 258 15.54 29.21 7.71
N GLY A 259 14.33 29.39 8.21
CA GLY A 259 13.58 30.65 8.14
C GLY A 259 13.31 31.10 6.71
N TYR A 260 13.15 30.19 5.73
CA TYR A 260 12.99 30.56 4.32
C TYR A 260 11.57 31.07 4.00
N SER A 261 10.52 30.51 4.58
CA SER A 261 9.14 30.98 4.32
C SER A 261 8.74 32.24 5.10
N ASP A 262 9.46 32.60 6.16
CA ASP A 262 9.13 33.75 7.00
C ASP A 262 9.77 35.04 6.43
N PRO A 263 9.00 36.03 5.95
CA PRO A 263 9.55 37.23 5.33
C PRO A 263 10.39 38.08 6.32
N GLN A 264 10.15 37.96 7.62
CA GLN A 264 10.85 38.73 8.65
C GLN A 264 12.18 38.08 9.07
N LYS A 265 12.36 36.77 8.82
CA LYS A 265 13.58 36.05 9.19
C LYS A 265 14.61 36.01 8.06
N LYS A 266 15.87 36.20 8.46
CA LYS A 266 17.03 35.94 7.59
C LYS A 266 17.13 34.45 7.30
N CYS A 267 17.19 34.10 6.02
CA CYS A 267 17.41 32.70 5.62
C CYS A 267 18.78 32.22 6.11
N ALA A 268 18.84 31.09 6.82
CA ALA A 268 20.08 30.53 7.34
C ALA A 268 21.07 30.13 6.22
N MET A 269 20.56 29.82 5.03
CA MET A 269 21.37 29.39 3.88
C MET A 269 22.08 30.54 3.15
N VAL A 270 21.92 31.81 3.55
CA VAL A 270 22.55 32.94 2.85
C VAL A 270 24.07 32.81 2.80
N GLY A 271 24.71 32.27 3.84
CA GLY A 271 26.16 32.03 3.84
C GLY A 271 26.62 31.07 2.72
N LEU A 272 25.78 30.10 2.36
CA LEU A 272 26.05 29.14 1.28
C LEU A 272 25.61 29.66 -0.10
N CYS A 273 24.50 30.42 -0.16
CA CYS A 273 23.95 30.94 -1.40
C CYS A 273 24.59 32.26 -1.87
N LYS A 274 25.39 32.94 -1.02
CA LYS A 274 25.93 34.30 -1.18
C LYS A 274 24.88 35.41 -1.24
N GLN A 275 23.82 35.24 -2.04
CA GLN A 275 22.67 36.12 -2.16
C GLN A 275 21.36 35.35 -1.97
N CYS A 276 20.27 36.03 -1.63
CA CYS A 276 18.97 35.40 -1.37
C CYS A 276 17.88 36.05 -2.21
N ILE A 277 17.05 35.21 -2.81
CA ILE A 277 15.87 35.63 -3.57
C ILE A 277 14.88 36.49 -2.75
N LYS A 278 14.97 36.44 -1.41
CA LYS A 278 14.19 37.31 -0.52
C LYS A 278 14.57 38.78 -0.58
N TYR A 279 15.85 39.08 -0.84
CA TYR A 279 16.43 40.42 -0.67
C TYR A 279 16.95 41.01 -1.98
N SER A 280 17.14 40.17 -3.00
CA SER A 280 17.68 40.54 -4.30
C SER A 280 17.11 39.61 -5.37
N ASP A 281 17.10 40.04 -6.63
CA ASP A 281 16.74 39.17 -7.78
C ASP A 281 17.87 38.20 -8.11
N ALA A 282 18.14 37.27 -7.17
CA ALA A 282 19.19 36.28 -7.24
C ALA A 282 18.60 34.86 -7.23
N SER A 283 19.30 33.92 -7.85
CA SER A 283 18.89 32.51 -7.85
C SER A 283 19.03 31.88 -6.46
N CYS A 284 17.97 31.25 -5.97
CA CYS A 284 18.00 30.51 -4.70
C CYS A 284 18.69 29.15 -4.85
N GLY A 285 19.75 28.90 -4.08
CA GLY A 285 20.47 27.61 -4.10
C GLY A 285 19.61 26.43 -3.63
N LEU A 286 18.78 26.61 -2.60
CA LEU A 286 17.82 25.60 -2.16
C LEU A 286 16.85 25.23 -3.29
N ARG A 287 16.40 26.23 -4.05
CA ARG A 287 15.54 26.00 -5.21
C ARG A 287 16.24 25.16 -6.28
N ARG A 288 17.52 25.46 -6.58
CA ARG A 288 18.31 24.66 -7.52
C ARG A 288 18.46 23.20 -7.07
N LEU A 289 18.61 22.95 -5.78
CA LEU A 289 18.64 21.59 -5.25
C LEU A 289 17.33 20.84 -5.53
N PHE A 290 16.17 21.47 -5.30
CA PHE A 290 14.88 20.85 -5.60
C PHE A 290 14.63 20.65 -7.11
N TYR A 291 15.16 21.52 -7.97
CA TYR A 291 15.13 21.28 -9.43
C TYR A 291 15.85 20.00 -9.84
N PHE A 292 16.87 19.58 -9.09
CA PHE A 292 17.57 18.33 -9.31
C PHE A 292 16.87 17.15 -8.61
N LEU A 293 16.46 17.31 -7.35
CA LEU A 293 15.86 16.22 -6.56
C LEU A 293 14.52 15.74 -7.14
N MET A 294 13.66 16.63 -7.63
CA MET A 294 12.32 16.24 -8.12
C MET A 294 12.39 15.27 -9.31
N PRO A 295 13.16 15.54 -10.39
CA PRO A 295 13.38 14.55 -11.45
C PRO A 295 13.97 13.23 -10.94
N VAL A 296 14.90 13.27 -9.99
CA VAL A 296 15.48 12.04 -9.40
C VAL A 296 14.40 11.20 -8.72
N LEU A 297 13.52 11.81 -7.93
CA LEU A 297 12.40 11.10 -7.28
C LEU A 297 11.44 10.49 -8.31
N ILE A 298 11.17 11.20 -9.41
CA ILE A 298 10.35 10.66 -10.51
C ILE A 298 11.03 9.44 -11.14
N VAL A 299 12.33 9.50 -11.42
CA VAL A 299 13.10 8.37 -11.97
C VAL A 299 13.08 7.18 -11.01
N LEU A 300 13.28 7.41 -9.71
CA LEU A 300 13.21 6.35 -8.70
C LEU A 300 11.84 5.67 -8.66
N ALA A 301 10.76 6.42 -8.88
CA ALA A 301 9.41 5.86 -8.90
C ALA A 301 9.17 4.89 -10.08
N PHE A 302 10.01 4.90 -11.12
CA PHE A 302 9.92 3.90 -12.19
C PHE A 302 10.42 2.51 -11.75
N ILE A 303 11.32 2.40 -10.77
CA ILE A 303 11.88 1.10 -10.38
C ILE A 303 10.77 0.12 -9.94
N PRO A 304 9.85 0.46 -9.00
CA PRO A 304 8.77 -0.46 -8.64
C PRO A 304 7.79 -0.77 -9.78
N LEU A 305 7.64 0.12 -10.79
CA LEU A 305 6.69 -0.07 -11.90
C LEU A 305 7.04 -1.21 -12.84
N ILE A 306 8.33 -1.49 -12.98
CA ILE A 306 8.88 -2.55 -13.84
C ILE A 306 9.16 -3.85 -13.09
N VAL A 307 8.93 -3.90 -11.77
CA VAL A 307 9.04 -5.13 -10.99
C VAL A 307 7.84 -6.04 -11.26
N ASP A 308 8.12 -7.33 -11.53
CA ASP A 308 7.11 -8.36 -11.73
C ASP A 308 6.34 -8.71 -10.45
N PHE A 309 5.10 -9.17 -10.62
CA PHE A 309 4.30 -9.69 -9.51
C PHE A 309 4.73 -11.12 -9.16
N ASN A 310 4.82 -11.42 -7.88
CA ASN A 310 5.15 -12.76 -7.40
C ASN A 310 3.93 -13.46 -6.80
N VAL A 311 3.79 -14.75 -7.10
CA VAL A 311 2.68 -15.58 -6.62
C VAL A 311 3.16 -16.32 -5.38
N ILE A 312 2.81 -15.82 -4.19
CA ILE A 312 3.22 -16.44 -2.92
C ILE A 312 1.99 -16.71 -2.08
N SER A 313 1.77 -17.99 -1.78
CA SER A 313 0.82 -18.48 -0.80
C SER A 313 1.30 -19.84 -0.30
N TYR A 314 1.47 -19.99 1.01
CA TYR A 314 1.83 -21.26 1.62
C TYR A 314 1.19 -21.37 3.01
N ASN A 315 0.88 -22.60 3.39
CA ASN A 315 0.36 -22.89 4.71
C ASN A 315 1.49 -23.20 5.69
N THR A 316 1.28 -22.94 6.98
CA THR A 316 2.22 -23.25 8.05
C THR A 316 1.46 -23.52 9.35
N LYS A 317 2.19 -23.90 10.39
CA LYS A 317 1.73 -23.94 11.78
C LYS A 317 2.56 -22.99 12.64
N ILE A 318 1.88 -22.07 13.33
CA ILE A 318 2.47 -21.17 14.33
C ILE A 318 2.01 -21.65 15.71
N PHE A 319 2.91 -22.19 16.51
CA PHE A 319 2.61 -22.81 17.81
C PHE A 319 1.45 -23.82 17.76
N GLY A 320 1.41 -24.63 16.69
CA GLY A 320 0.36 -25.62 16.46
C GLY A 320 -0.93 -25.08 15.84
N MET A 321 -1.09 -23.76 15.75
CA MET A 321 -2.21 -23.10 15.09
C MET A 321 -1.96 -23.01 13.59
N PHE A 322 -2.95 -23.42 12.80
CA PHE A 322 -2.89 -23.32 11.35
C PHE A 322 -2.93 -21.87 10.88
N TYR A 323 -2.03 -21.50 9.96
CA TYR A 323 -2.00 -20.17 9.37
C TYR A 323 -1.59 -20.25 7.90
N ASN A 324 -2.16 -19.37 7.05
CA ASN A 324 -1.74 -19.21 5.67
C ASN A 324 -1.01 -17.89 5.51
N PHE A 325 0.23 -17.96 5.03
CA PHE A 325 0.95 -16.79 4.57
C PHE A 325 0.71 -16.59 3.09
N SER A 326 0.14 -15.46 2.72
CA SER A 326 0.01 -15.05 1.33
C SER A 326 0.28 -13.57 1.17
N HIS A 327 0.80 -13.19 0.02
CA HIS A 327 0.83 -11.79 -0.42
C HIS A 327 0.04 -11.66 -1.72
N PRO A 328 -1.29 -11.49 -1.64
CA PRO A 328 -2.16 -11.41 -2.81
C PRO A 328 -1.67 -10.43 -3.87
N ILE A 329 -1.77 -10.83 -5.14
CA ILE A 329 -1.40 -9.98 -6.29
C ILE A 329 -2.13 -8.62 -6.24
N ILE A 330 -3.36 -8.59 -5.72
CA ILE A 330 -4.14 -7.35 -5.61
C ILE A 330 -3.47 -6.30 -4.71
N PHE A 331 -2.73 -6.71 -3.67
CA PHE A 331 -1.97 -5.79 -2.83
C PHE A 331 -0.73 -5.28 -3.57
N GLN A 332 -0.04 -6.17 -4.28
CA GLN A 332 1.12 -5.80 -5.12
C GLN A 332 0.74 -4.80 -6.22
N PHE A 333 -0.50 -4.83 -6.75
CA PHE A 333 -0.98 -3.79 -7.67
C PHE A 333 -0.97 -2.40 -7.01
N PHE A 334 -1.41 -2.29 -5.76
CA PHE A 334 -1.36 -1.02 -5.05
C PHE A 334 0.08 -0.57 -4.80
N GLU A 335 0.89 -1.48 -4.25
CA GLU A 335 2.27 -1.23 -3.83
C GLU A 335 3.20 -0.90 -5.01
N LEU A 336 3.10 -1.64 -6.11
CA LEU A 336 4.05 -1.60 -7.23
C LEU A 336 3.50 -0.91 -8.48
N ARG A 337 2.21 -0.53 -8.53
CA ARG A 337 1.62 0.24 -9.64
C ARG A 337 1.00 1.55 -9.18
N TYR A 338 -0.03 1.50 -8.34
CA TYR A 338 -0.75 2.72 -7.96
C TYR A 338 0.13 3.71 -7.18
N ALA A 339 0.81 3.25 -6.13
CA ALA A 339 1.67 4.10 -5.32
C ALA A 339 2.78 4.78 -6.15
N PRO A 340 3.61 4.07 -6.93
CA PRO A 340 4.63 4.72 -7.77
C PRO A 340 4.03 5.64 -8.86
N ILE A 341 2.87 5.31 -9.46
CA ILE A 341 2.17 6.22 -10.38
C ILE A 341 1.76 7.52 -9.66
N TYR A 342 1.21 7.42 -8.45
CA TYR A 342 0.87 8.60 -7.65
C TYR A 342 2.12 9.41 -7.31
N ALA A 343 3.23 8.77 -6.96
CA ALA A 343 4.50 9.45 -6.73
C ALA A 343 4.96 10.24 -7.97
N ILE A 344 4.90 9.65 -9.16
CA ILE A 344 5.27 10.31 -10.43
C ILE A 344 4.37 11.50 -10.70
N ILE A 345 3.05 11.32 -10.62
CA ILE A 345 2.08 12.38 -10.92
C ILE A 345 2.23 13.54 -9.94
N LEU A 346 2.26 13.27 -8.62
CA LEU A 346 2.33 14.29 -7.60
C LEU A 346 3.68 15.02 -7.60
N THR A 347 4.78 14.30 -7.77
CA THR A 347 6.12 14.90 -7.89
C THR A 347 6.26 15.68 -9.21
N GLY A 348 5.68 15.19 -10.29
CA GLY A 348 5.63 15.88 -11.59
C GLY A 348 4.84 17.18 -11.54
N ILE A 349 3.66 17.18 -10.92
CA ILE A 349 2.89 18.40 -10.63
C ILE A 349 3.72 19.34 -9.77
N SER A 350 4.36 18.82 -8.72
CA SER A 350 5.24 19.62 -7.87
C SER A 350 6.36 20.29 -8.68
N PHE A 351 7.00 19.55 -9.60
CA PHE A 351 8.07 20.05 -10.44
C PHE A 351 7.58 21.15 -11.40
N LEU A 352 6.43 20.95 -12.04
CA LEU A 352 5.82 21.97 -12.91
C LEU A 352 5.49 23.24 -12.13
N VAL A 353 4.85 23.13 -10.96
CA VAL A 353 4.56 24.29 -10.10
C VAL A 353 5.86 24.99 -9.71
N PHE A 354 6.91 24.23 -9.43
CA PHE A 354 8.23 24.74 -9.08
C PHE A 354 8.96 25.42 -10.24
N LEU A 355 8.67 25.08 -11.50
CA LEU A 355 9.20 25.78 -12.67
C LEU A 355 8.50 27.13 -12.90
N PHE A 356 7.18 27.19 -12.72
CA PHE A 356 6.38 28.36 -13.10
C PHE A 356 6.08 29.35 -11.97
N THR A 357 6.26 28.98 -10.70
CA THR A 357 5.89 29.84 -9.56
C THR A 357 7.11 30.52 -8.93
N ARG A 358 7.07 31.85 -8.69
CA ARG A 358 8.07 32.55 -7.84
C ARG A 358 7.80 32.26 -6.34
N THR A 359 8.60 32.83 -5.44
CA THR A 359 8.78 32.44 -4.02
C THR A 359 7.55 32.38 -3.10
N ASP A 360 6.35 32.69 -3.60
CA ASP A 360 5.25 33.15 -2.75
C ASP A 360 4.37 32.00 -2.24
N ASN A 361 4.56 30.78 -2.75
CA ASN A 361 3.75 29.58 -2.43
C ASN A 361 4.57 28.40 -1.86
N THR A 362 5.49 28.67 -0.93
CA THR A 362 6.37 27.64 -0.32
C THR A 362 5.62 26.53 0.42
N SER A 363 4.50 26.84 1.08
CA SER A 363 3.69 25.84 1.79
C SER A 363 3.11 24.80 0.83
N LEU A 364 2.56 25.24 -0.31
CA LEU A 364 2.01 24.35 -1.33
C LEU A 364 3.10 23.43 -1.90
N LEU A 365 4.29 23.98 -2.17
CA LEU A 365 5.41 23.21 -2.68
C LEU A 365 5.86 22.12 -1.72
N LYS A 366 6.00 22.44 -0.41
CA LYS A 366 6.31 21.44 0.62
C LYS A 366 5.25 20.33 0.67
N MET A 367 3.97 20.68 0.55
CA MET A 367 2.87 19.70 0.53
C MET A 367 2.94 18.79 -0.68
N LEU A 368 3.12 19.32 -1.89
CA LEU A 368 3.17 18.52 -3.11
C LEU A 368 4.38 17.57 -3.14
N VAL A 369 5.55 18.05 -2.70
CA VAL A 369 6.74 17.20 -2.54
C VAL A 369 6.46 16.07 -1.56
N ALA A 370 5.91 16.39 -0.39
CA ALA A 370 5.61 15.40 0.63
C ALA A 370 4.55 14.39 0.17
N ALA A 371 3.54 14.86 -0.57
CA ALA A 371 2.50 14.01 -1.17
C ALA A 371 3.07 13.06 -2.24
N GLY A 372 4.13 13.44 -2.96
CA GLY A 372 4.84 12.54 -3.87
C GLY A 372 5.76 11.55 -3.15
N ILE A 373 6.45 11.99 -2.10
CA ILE A 373 7.35 11.14 -1.30
C ILE A 373 6.58 10.06 -0.54
N GLY A 374 5.38 10.36 -0.01
CA GLY A 374 4.56 9.40 0.73
C GLY A 374 4.38 8.04 0.03
N PRO A 375 3.75 7.99 -1.16
CA PRO A 375 3.56 6.76 -1.90
C PRO A 375 4.86 6.17 -2.44
N LEU A 376 5.88 7.00 -2.73
CA LEU A 376 7.21 6.51 -3.12
C LEU A 376 7.87 5.72 -2.00
N ALA A 377 7.92 6.29 -0.79
CA ALA A 377 8.51 5.68 0.39
C ALA A 377 7.79 4.38 0.75
N PHE A 378 6.46 4.39 0.75
CA PHE A 378 5.65 3.18 0.96
C PHE A 378 5.96 2.09 -0.06
N SER A 379 5.96 2.43 -1.36
CA SER A 379 6.24 1.49 -2.45
C SER A 379 7.63 0.85 -2.31
N TYR A 380 8.64 1.65 -1.99
CA TYR A 380 10.00 1.15 -1.78
C TYR A 380 10.14 0.28 -0.54
N LEU A 381 9.51 0.66 0.58
CA LEU A 381 9.55 -0.15 1.80
C LEU A 381 8.96 -1.54 1.54
N ARG A 382 7.79 -1.60 0.89
CA ARG A 382 7.13 -2.85 0.51
C ARG A 382 7.98 -3.65 -0.47
N LEU A 383 8.57 -3.00 -1.48
CA LEU A 383 9.48 -3.65 -2.42
C LEU A 383 10.69 -4.27 -1.71
N ILE A 384 11.32 -3.55 -0.78
CA ILE A 384 12.50 -4.05 -0.05
C ILE A 384 12.16 -5.31 0.75
N PHE A 385 11.10 -5.27 1.56
CA PHE A 385 10.72 -6.44 2.36
C PHE A 385 10.31 -7.61 1.51
N PHE A 386 9.51 -7.36 0.47
CA PHE A 386 9.03 -8.42 -0.39
C PHE A 386 10.16 -9.02 -1.23
N SER A 387 11.03 -8.20 -1.83
CA SER A 387 12.19 -8.72 -2.57
C SER A 387 13.14 -9.51 -1.67
N ALA A 388 13.38 -9.06 -0.43
CA ALA A 388 14.28 -9.74 0.49
C ALA A 388 13.69 -11.03 1.10
N TYR A 389 12.38 -11.08 1.33
CA TYR A 389 11.72 -12.12 2.14
C TYR A 389 10.51 -12.77 1.47
N HIS A 390 10.38 -12.71 0.14
CA HIS A 390 9.25 -13.31 -0.59
C HIS A 390 9.06 -14.81 -0.30
N ASP A 391 10.16 -15.55 -0.14
CA ASP A 391 10.13 -16.98 0.22
C ASP A 391 9.79 -17.23 1.70
N ASN A 392 9.86 -16.21 2.55
CA ASN A 392 9.63 -16.31 3.99
C ASN A 392 8.93 -15.08 4.56
N LEU A 393 7.63 -14.98 4.25
CA LEU A 393 6.76 -13.90 4.72
C LEU A 393 6.72 -13.71 6.25
N VAL A 394 7.13 -14.69 7.06
CA VAL A 394 7.31 -14.47 8.51
C VAL A 394 8.27 -13.31 8.77
N TRP A 395 9.40 -13.29 8.05
CA TRP A 395 10.40 -12.23 8.20
C TRP A 395 9.94 -10.92 7.57
N ALA A 396 9.26 -10.96 6.42
CA ALA A 396 8.67 -9.76 5.83
C ALA A 396 7.76 -9.03 6.83
N ASN A 397 6.81 -9.76 7.43
CA ASN A 397 5.88 -9.20 8.41
C ASN A 397 6.59 -8.78 9.69
N SER A 398 7.55 -9.57 10.18
CA SER A 398 8.27 -9.22 11.42
C SER A 398 9.09 -7.93 11.26
N TRP A 399 9.72 -7.74 10.09
CA TRP A 399 10.47 -6.52 9.79
C TRP A 399 9.57 -5.31 9.57
N GLU A 400 8.42 -5.50 8.92
CA GLU A 400 7.38 -4.47 8.81
C GLU A 400 7.01 -3.92 10.19
N GLU A 401 6.56 -4.79 11.09
CA GLU A 401 6.17 -4.42 12.46
C GLU A 401 7.33 -3.77 13.25
N LEU A 402 8.56 -4.28 13.06
CA LEU A 402 9.74 -3.72 13.73
C LEU A 402 10.09 -2.31 13.23
N THR A 403 9.98 -2.05 11.91
CA THR A 403 10.25 -0.72 11.37
C THR A 403 9.21 0.33 11.80
N GLU A 404 7.98 -0.09 12.04
CA GLU A 404 6.94 0.76 12.61
C GLU A 404 7.22 1.13 14.07
N LEU A 405 7.73 0.18 14.86
CA LEU A 405 8.24 0.46 16.20
C LEU A 405 9.42 1.43 16.17
N MET A 406 10.37 1.24 15.25
CA MET A 406 11.49 2.18 15.06
C MET A 406 11.00 3.59 14.72
N TYR A 407 10.01 3.70 13.84
CA TYR A 407 9.42 4.98 13.46
C TYR A 407 8.79 5.70 14.67
N THR A 408 7.83 5.06 15.35
CA THR A 408 7.12 5.68 16.49
C THR A 408 8.06 6.00 17.65
N SER A 409 9.01 5.10 17.96
CA SER A 409 10.05 5.32 18.97
C SER A 409 10.99 6.46 18.57
N GLY A 410 11.37 6.56 17.30
CA GLY A 410 12.18 7.65 16.77
C GLY A 410 11.49 9.01 16.89
N VAL A 411 10.19 9.07 16.62
CA VAL A 411 9.38 10.28 16.83
C VAL A 411 9.34 10.63 18.32
N ALA A 412 9.04 9.67 19.19
CA ALA A 412 9.00 9.89 20.64
C ALA A 412 10.35 10.40 21.18
N TYR A 413 11.44 9.75 20.77
CA TYR A 413 12.80 10.12 21.16
C TYR A 413 13.17 11.54 20.70
N THR A 414 12.83 11.89 19.46
CA THR A 414 13.06 13.24 18.91
C THR A 414 12.29 14.30 19.71
N LEU A 415 11.01 14.04 20.02
CA LEU A 415 10.19 14.97 20.80
C LEU A 415 10.70 15.11 22.24
N TRP A 416 11.18 14.03 22.84
CA TRP A 416 11.77 14.04 24.18
C TRP A 416 13.05 14.89 24.23
N ILE A 417 13.99 14.69 23.30
CA ILE A 417 15.24 15.48 23.24
C ILE A 417 14.95 16.97 23.11
N PHE A 418 14.03 17.32 22.22
CA PHE A 418 13.77 18.72 21.86
C PHE A 418 12.53 19.31 22.55
N GLN A 419 12.04 18.67 23.61
CA GLN A 419 10.77 19.00 24.27
C GLN A 419 10.65 20.48 24.66
N HIS A 420 11.73 21.09 25.16
CA HIS A 420 11.73 22.50 25.57
C HIS A 420 11.43 23.43 24.39
N LYS A 421 12.11 23.25 23.25
CA LYS A 421 11.89 24.14 22.08
C LYS A 421 10.67 23.74 21.23
N LEU A 422 10.28 22.48 21.22
CA LEU A 422 9.16 22.00 20.40
C LEU A 422 7.81 22.17 21.09
N LEU A 423 7.75 22.05 22.42
CA LEU A 423 6.50 22.05 23.17
C LEU A 423 6.24 23.37 23.93
N GLN A 424 7.26 24.14 24.36
CA GLN A 424 7.06 25.38 25.14
C GLN A 424 6.52 26.57 24.33
N THR A 425 6.70 26.63 23.01
CA THR A 425 6.06 27.65 22.14
C THR A 425 4.53 27.67 22.23
N THR A 426 3.93 26.65 22.84
CA THR A 426 2.49 26.55 23.12
C THR A 426 2.10 27.32 24.38
N VAL A 427 2.95 27.33 25.42
CA VAL A 427 2.66 27.91 26.74
C VAL A 427 2.93 29.42 26.78
N GLU A 428 4.01 29.89 26.13
CA GLU A 428 4.35 31.32 26.11
C GLU A 428 3.34 32.16 25.32
N LYS A 429 2.73 31.61 24.26
CA LYS A 429 1.67 32.30 23.50
C LYS A 429 0.36 32.40 24.29
N GLU A 430 0.00 31.38 25.06
CA GLU A 430 -1.18 31.41 25.94
C GLU A 430 -1.05 32.46 27.04
N ASN A 431 0.13 32.58 27.66
CA ASN A 431 0.40 33.61 28.68
C ASN A 431 0.44 35.03 28.09
N GLN A 432 0.85 35.21 26.82
CA GLN A 432 0.80 36.51 26.15
C GLN A 432 -0.61 36.89 25.69
N GLU A 433 -1.45 35.95 25.27
CA GLU A 433 -2.85 36.24 24.92
C GLU A 433 -3.71 36.52 26.17
N THR A 434 -3.47 35.84 27.29
CA THR A 434 -4.16 36.11 28.55
C THR A 434 -3.74 37.44 29.19
N ASN A 435 -2.45 37.79 29.15
CA ASN A 435 -1.96 39.08 29.67
C ASN A 435 -2.32 40.30 28.80
N ASN A 436 -2.72 40.10 27.54
CA ASN A 436 -3.20 41.18 26.67
C ASN A 436 -4.74 41.35 26.73
N LEU A 437 -5.44 40.46 27.42
CA LEU A 437 -6.90 40.49 27.64
C LEU A 437 -7.27 40.86 29.10
N SER A 438 -6.28 40.91 30.00
CA SER A 438 -6.35 41.49 31.35
C SER A 438 -5.82 42.92 31.33
#